data_AF-A0A831RHI7-F1
#
_entry.id   AF-A0A831RHI7-F1
#
_cell.length_a   1.000
_cell.length_b   1.000
_cell.length_c   1.000
_cell.angle_alpha   90.00
_cell.angle_beta   90.00
_cell.angle_gamma   90.00
#
_symmetry.space_group_name_H-M   'P 1'
#
loop_
_entity.id
_entity.type
_entity.pdbx_description
1 polymer ?
#
loop_
_entity_poly.entity_id
_entity_poly.type
_entity_poly.pdbx_seq_one_letter_code
_entity_poly.pdbx_strand_id
1 'polypeptide(L)'
;MNRSIRAIAVLFALLVFVPARADVLVLIHGYMGSAASWETSGVGAVLAANGWAPAGVQAGIQYLPGPGQEAPNRYYTVELPSLAPLMIQADQLQLELQQIAGRHPGEPMILAAHSAGGVVARIVLVRGGAPGVRTLITIASPHLGTMQAVAALDATDSSGPFGFIKDFFGGSLYHTVKSSWGALLDLTPAAPGNLLFWLNRQPHPDIRYVSVLRTGPVGLGDELVPAFSQDMNNVPALRGRSERVTAAAGHALLPGDGEMLVRLMTEQGESAAGGAK
;
A
#
# COMPACT_ATOMS: atom_id res chain seq x y z
N MET A 1 26.66 -56.31 -13.66
CA MET A 1 26.77 -54.84 -13.84
C MET A 1 25.45 -54.22 -13.38
N ASN A 2 25.20 -54.29 -12.07
CA ASN A 2 23.89 -54.67 -11.54
C ASN A 2 23.45 -53.76 -10.40
N ARG A 3 22.23 -53.25 -10.50
CA ARG A 3 21.39 -52.60 -9.46
C ARG A 3 21.90 -51.29 -8.86
N SER A 4 23.19 -51.14 -8.56
CA SER A 4 23.73 -49.93 -7.91
C SER A 4 23.68 -48.68 -8.81
N ILE A 5 23.81 -48.86 -10.13
CA ILE A 5 23.73 -47.76 -11.11
C ILE A 5 22.29 -47.27 -11.30
N ARG A 6 21.28 -48.15 -11.12
CA ARG A 6 19.86 -47.77 -11.19
C ARG A 6 19.39 -47.03 -9.94
N ALA A 7 19.96 -47.34 -8.77
CA ALA A 7 19.65 -46.64 -7.52
C ALA A 7 20.15 -45.17 -7.52
N ILE A 8 21.32 -44.92 -8.13
CA ILE A 8 21.88 -43.57 -8.26
C ILE A 8 21.10 -42.71 -9.28
N ALA A 9 20.58 -43.33 -10.35
CA ALA A 9 19.77 -42.62 -11.34
C ALA A 9 18.38 -42.18 -10.82
N VAL A 10 17.80 -42.91 -9.86
CA VAL A 10 16.52 -42.54 -9.24
C VAL A 10 16.71 -41.46 -8.16
N LEU A 11 17.88 -41.41 -7.51
CA LEU A 11 18.18 -40.38 -6.50
C LEU A 11 18.40 -38.99 -7.12
N PHE A 12 18.86 -38.91 -8.38
CA PHE A 12 19.02 -37.64 -9.11
C PHE A 12 17.71 -37.09 -9.70
N ALA A 13 16.66 -37.90 -9.80
CA ALA A 13 15.35 -37.50 -10.34
C ALA A 13 14.40 -36.89 -9.28
N LEU A 14 14.83 -36.82 -8.03
CA LEU A 14 14.13 -36.17 -6.91
C LEU A 14 14.73 -34.79 -6.56
N LEU A 15 15.38 -34.13 -7.53
CA LEU A 15 15.49 -32.67 -7.50
C LEU A 15 14.08 -32.12 -7.73
N VAL A 16 13.30 -32.09 -6.64
CA VAL A 16 12.10 -31.28 -6.53
C VAL A 16 12.55 -29.87 -6.87
N PHE A 17 12.22 -29.39 -8.07
CA PHE A 17 12.24 -27.97 -8.37
C PHE A 17 11.29 -27.34 -7.38
N VAL A 18 11.82 -26.87 -6.25
CA VAL A 18 11.10 -25.93 -5.41
C VAL A 18 11.01 -24.70 -6.29
N PRO A 19 9.83 -24.33 -6.81
CA PRO A 19 9.73 -23.11 -7.59
C PRO A 19 10.22 -21.99 -6.66
N ALA A 20 11.22 -21.23 -7.13
CA ALA A 20 11.65 -20.03 -6.43
C ALA A 20 10.39 -19.21 -6.18
N ARG A 21 10.06 -18.94 -4.90
CA ARG A 21 8.87 -18.18 -4.56
C ARG A 21 9.03 -16.77 -5.14
N ALA A 22 8.27 -16.51 -6.18
CA ALA A 22 8.08 -15.18 -6.70
C ALA A 22 7.10 -14.44 -5.79
N ASP A 23 7.50 -13.27 -5.31
CA ASP A 23 6.64 -12.37 -4.57
C ASP A 23 6.16 -11.25 -5.51
N VAL A 24 4.87 -10.93 -5.43
CA VAL A 24 4.26 -9.82 -6.17
C VAL A 24 4.04 -8.64 -5.24
N LEU A 25 4.73 -7.54 -5.49
CA LEU A 25 4.50 -6.27 -4.79
C LEU A 25 3.48 -5.41 -5.56
N VAL A 26 2.49 -4.86 -4.89
CA VAL A 26 1.56 -3.88 -5.47
C VAL A 26 1.69 -2.56 -4.72
N LEU A 27 2.02 -1.51 -5.46
CA LEU A 27 2.29 -0.16 -5.00
C LEU A 27 1.05 0.72 -5.21
N ILE A 28 0.45 1.19 -4.11
CA ILE A 28 -0.85 1.88 -4.08
C ILE A 28 -0.65 3.33 -3.65
N HIS A 29 -0.89 4.28 -4.56
CA HIS A 29 -0.72 5.71 -4.26
C HIS A 29 -1.86 6.29 -3.41
N GLY A 30 -1.62 7.50 -2.88
CA GLY A 30 -2.58 8.25 -2.09
C GLY A 30 -3.41 9.27 -2.86
N TYR A 31 -4.10 10.12 -2.09
CA TYR A 31 -4.87 11.27 -2.55
C TYR A 31 -4.02 12.20 -3.43
N MET A 32 -4.57 12.65 -4.57
CA MET A 32 -3.87 13.41 -5.63
C MET A 32 -2.62 12.75 -6.24
N GLY A 33 -2.31 11.52 -5.83
CA GLY A 33 -1.28 10.71 -6.47
C GLY A 33 -1.78 10.01 -7.72
N SER A 34 -0.86 9.29 -8.34
CA SER A 34 -1.08 8.39 -9.48
C SER A 34 -0.09 7.22 -9.39
N ALA A 35 -0.20 6.24 -10.28
CA ALA A 35 0.76 5.15 -10.42
C ALA A 35 2.21 5.68 -10.54
N ALA A 36 2.38 6.83 -11.21
CA ALA A 36 3.69 7.46 -11.42
C ALA A 36 4.33 8.01 -10.14
N SER A 37 3.57 8.19 -9.04
CA SER A 37 4.12 8.71 -7.77
C SER A 37 5.28 7.88 -7.23
N TRP A 38 5.30 6.58 -7.50
CA TRP A 38 6.36 5.67 -7.08
C TRP A 38 7.64 5.81 -7.92
N GLU A 39 7.52 6.15 -9.20
CA GLU A 39 8.66 6.41 -10.07
C GLU A 39 9.24 7.80 -9.83
N THR A 40 8.38 8.82 -9.76
CA THR A 40 8.83 10.22 -9.60
C THR A 40 9.45 10.49 -8.24
N SER A 41 9.09 9.72 -7.22
CA SER A 41 9.75 9.75 -5.90
C SER A 41 11.07 8.97 -5.85
N GLY A 42 11.40 8.18 -6.87
CA GLY A 42 12.59 7.32 -6.91
C GLY A 42 12.45 5.98 -6.19
N VAL A 43 11.29 5.66 -5.62
CA VAL A 43 11.04 4.35 -4.98
C VAL A 43 11.17 3.21 -6.00
N GLY A 44 10.58 3.36 -7.19
CA GLY A 44 10.64 2.36 -8.26
C GLY A 44 12.06 2.05 -8.71
N ALA A 45 12.92 3.08 -8.79
CA ALA A 45 14.33 2.93 -9.12
C ALA A 45 15.11 2.15 -8.04
N VAL A 46 14.85 2.44 -6.76
CA VAL A 46 15.48 1.70 -5.66
C VAL A 46 15.01 0.25 -5.63
N LEU A 47 13.71 -0.02 -5.83
CA LEU A 47 13.18 -1.38 -5.95
C LEU A 47 13.87 -2.15 -7.08
N ALA A 48 13.96 -1.56 -8.27
CA ALA A 48 14.63 -2.16 -9.43
C ALA A 48 16.10 -2.47 -9.17
N ALA A 49 16.83 -1.54 -8.52
CA ALA A 49 18.22 -1.74 -8.12
C ALA A 49 18.41 -2.89 -7.12
N ASN A 50 17.36 -3.26 -6.39
CA ASN A 50 17.34 -4.33 -5.39
C ASN A 50 16.58 -5.59 -5.87
N GLY A 51 16.50 -5.78 -7.20
CA GLY A 51 16.00 -7.02 -7.79
C GLY A 51 14.49 -7.15 -7.88
N TRP A 52 13.72 -6.09 -7.58
CA TRP A 52 12.28 -6.02 -7.82
C TRP A 52 12.00 -5.34 -9.15
N ALA A 53 11.68 -6.10 -10.19
CA ALA A 53 11.52 -5.54 -11.53
C ALA A 53 10.11 -4.94 -11.75
N PRO A 54 9.98 -3.84 -12.50
CA PRO A 54 8.67 -3.25 -12.83
C PRO A 54 7.91 -4.16 -13.81
N ALA A 55 6.87 -4.84 -13.32
CA ALA A 55 6.02 -5.69 -14.16
C ALA A 55 4.96 -4.88 -14.92
N GLY A 56 4.54 -3.72 -14.43
CA GLY A 56 3.70 -2.80 -15.19
C GLY A 56 2.76 -1.94 -14.34
N VAL A 57 1.92 -1.17 -15.03
CA VAL A 57 0.88 -0.33 -14.43
C VAL A 57 -0.48 -0.97 -14.67
N GLN A 58 -1.27 -1.11 -13.61
CA GLN A 58 -2.64 -1.60 -13.66
C GLN A 58 -3.60 -0.42 -13.41
N ALA A 59 -4.49 -0.13 -14.36
CA ALA A 59 -5.39 1.03 -14.35
C ALA A 59 -6.82 0.59 -14.72
N GLY A 60 -7.61 0.21 -13.73
CA GLY A 60 -8.91 -0.41 -13.88
C GLY A 60 -8.83 -1.71 -14.68
N ILE A 61 -9.39 -1.72 -15.88
CA ILE A 61 -9.30 -2.84 -16.83
C ILE A 61 -8.08 -2.77 -17.75
N GLN A 62 -7.37 -1.65 -17.76
CA GLN A 62 -6.22 -1.43 -18.63
C GLN A 62 -4.95 -1.88 -17.94
N TYR A 63 -4.05 -2.49 -18.72
CA TYR A 63 -2.75 -2.92 -18.26
C TYR A 63 -1.67 -2.40 -19.22
N LEU A 64 -0.71 -1.68 -18.66
CA LEU A 64 0.47 -1.21 -19.36
C LEU A 64 1.67 -2.07 -18.93
N PRO A 65 2.15 -2.97 -19.80
CA PRO A 65 3.23 -3.89 -19.44
C PRO A 65 4.55 -3.16 -19.18
N GLY A 66 5.26 -3.59 -18.15
CA GLY A 66 6.63 -3.20 -17.85
C GLY A 66 7.66 -4.22 -18.37
N PRO A 67 8.96 -3.88 -18.34
CA PRO A 67 10.02 -4.77 -18.80
C PRO A 67 10.29 -5.98 -17.89
N GLY A 68 9.78 -5.97 -16.65
CA GLY A 68 10.05 -6.95 -15.60
C GLY A 68 9.00 -8.04 -15.40
N GLN A 69 8.13 -8.31 -16.38
CA GLN A 69 6.98 -9.22 -16.22
C GLN A 69 7.36 -10.64 -15.79
N GLU A 70 8.48 -11.15 -16.32
CA GLU A 70 8.97 -12.51 -16.06
C GLU A 70 10.00 -12.56 -14.92
N ALA A 71 10.27 -11.43 -14.26
CA ALA A 71 11.25 -11.38 -13.18
C ALA A 71 10.73 -12.15 -11.94
N PRO A 72 11.60 -12.82 -11.17
CA PRO A 72 11.18 -13.57 -9.98
C PRO A 72 10.52 -12.67 -8.93
N ASN A 73 11.13 -11.53 -8.61
CA ASN A 73 10.50 -10.51 -7.76
C ASN A 73 10.07 -9.36 -8.65
N ARG A 74 8.80 -8.98 -8.52
CA ARG A 74 8.19 -8.00 -9.43
C ARG A 74 7.25 -7.09 -8.70
N TYR A 75 7.12 -5.87 -9.20
CA TYR A 75 6.15 -4.91 -8.68
C TYR A 75 5.22 -4.36 -9.75
N TYR A 76 3.99 -4.09 -9.32
CA TYR A 76 2.98 -3.36 -10.06
C TYR A 76 2.70 -2.04 -9.36
N THR A 77 2.48 -0.98 -10.12
CA THR A 77 1.84 0.24 -9.62
C THR A 77 0.38 0.24 -10.07
N VAL A 78 -0.53 0.65 -9.18
CA VAL A 78 -1.94 0.82 -9.52
C VAL A 78 -2.26 2.28 -9.80
N GLU A 79 -3.18 2.53 -10.72
CA GLU A 79 -3.74 3.87 -10.99
C GLU A 79 -5.17 3.92 -10.47
N LEU A 80 -5.42 4.70 -9.42
CA LEU A 80 -6.72 4.86 -8.79
C LEU A 80 -7.29 6.25 -9.05
N PRO A 81 -8.62 6.42 -9.09
CA PRO A 81 -9.24 7.74 -9.17
C PRO A 81 -9.07 8.47 -7.83
N SER A 82 -7.90 9.04 -7.57
CA SER A 82 -7.47 9.51 -6.24
C SER A 82 -8.32 10.62 -5.63
N LEU A 83 -9.16 11.28 -6.43
CA LEU A 83 -10.13 12.28 -5.99
C LEU A 83 -11.53 11.72 -5.71
N ALA A 84 -11.84 10.51 -6.17
CA ALA A 84 -13.14 9.88 -5.93
C ALA A 84 -13.28 9.41 -4.47
N PRO A 85 -14.51 9.21 -3.97
CA PRO A 85 -14.73 8.58 -2.65
C PRO A 85 -13.93 7.29 -2.49
N LEU A 86 -13.46 7.01 -1.28
CA LEU A 86 -12.54 5.89 -1.01
C LEU A 86 -13.16 4.53 -1.35
N MET A 87 -14.48 4.39 -1.24
CA MET A 87 -15.19 3.18 -1.66
C MET A 87 -15.11 2.94 -3.18
N ILE A 88 -15.14 4.00 -3.99
CA ILE A 88 -14.98 3.90 -5.45
C ILE A 88 -13.54 3.50 -5.79
N GLN A 89 -12.56 4.11 -5.11
CA GLN A 89 -11.17 3.72 -5.24
C GLN A 89 -10.96 2.25 -4.85
N ALA A 90 -11.65 1.78 -3.80
CA ALA A 90 -11.57 0.39 -3.35
C ALA A 90 -12.20 -0.61 -4.34
N ASP A 91 -13.32 -0.28 -4.96
CA ASP A 91 -13.91 -1.12 -6.02
C ASP A 91 -12.94 -1.30 -7.19
N GLN A 92 -12.30 -0.21 -7.61
CA GLN A 92 -11.30 -0.26 -8.66
C GLN A 92 -10.05 -1.05 -8.23
N LEU A 93 -9.48 -0.75 -7.05
CA LEU A 93 -8.33 -1.49 -6.53
C LEU A 93 -8.63 -2.99 -6.42
N GLN A 94 -9.81 -3.37 -5.96
CA GLN A 94 -10.21 -4.78 -5.88
C GLN A 94 -10.15 -5.46 -7.25
N LEU A 95 -10.71 -4.83 -8.29
CA LEU A 95 -10.65 -5.34 -9.66
C LEU A 95 -9.20 -5.48 -10.16
N GLU A 96 -8.37 -4.49 -9.89
CA GLU A 96 -6.97 -4.48 -10.29
C GLU A 96 -6.15 -5.58 -9.59
N LEU A 97 -6.34 -5.76 -8.28
CA LEU A 97 -5.70 -6.84 -7.51
C LEU A 97 -6.14 -8.21 -7.99
N GLN A 98 -7.41 -8.40 -8.36
CA GLN A 98 -7.88 -9.66 -8.95
C GLN A 98 -7.21 -9.95 -10.30
N GLN A 99 -7.03 -8.93 -11.14
CA GLN A 99 -6.32 -9.09 -12.42
C GLN A 99 -4.84 -9.40 -12.22
N ILE A 100 -4.17 -8.73 -11.27
CA ILE A 100 -2.77 -9.02 -10.92
C ILE A 100 -2.64 -10.44 -10.38
N ALA A 101 -3.51 -10.85 -9.45
CA ALA A 101 -3.52 -12.21 -8.92
C ALA A 101 -3.81 -13.27 -10.02
N GLY A 102 -4.65 -12.95 -11.00
CA GLY A 102 -4.92 -13.82 -12.15
C GLY A 102 -3.72 -14.01 -13.08
N ARG A 103 -2.80 -13.03 -13.15
CA ARG A 103 -1.53 -13.17 -13.87
C ARG A 103 -0.51 -14.02 -13.12
N HIS A 104 -0.61 -14.06 -11.79
CA HIS A 104 0.35 -14.72 -10.90
C HIS A 104 -0.35 -15.73 -9.97
N PRO A 105 -0.97 -16.78 -10.53
CA PRO A 105 -1.78 -17.70 -9.75
C PRO A 105 -0.94 -18.43 -8.69
N GLY A 106 -1.33 -18.28 -7.42
CA GLY A 106 -0.67 -18.93 -6.28
C GLY A 106 0.57 -18.20 -5.75
N GLU A 107 0.99 -17.11 -6.40
CA GLU A 107 2.07 -16.28 -5.88
C GLU A 107 1.53 -15.36 -4.76
N PRO A 108 2.22 -15.30 -3.61
CA PRO A 108 1.84 -14.40 -2.53
C PRO A 108 2.02 -12.93 -2.93
N MET A 109 1.08 -12.10 -2.47
CA MET A 109 1.05 -10.68 -2.77
C MET A 109 1.35 -9.84 -1.52
N ILE A 110 2.14 -8.79 -1.71
CA ILE A 110 2.43 -7.74 -0.73
C ILE A 110 1.83 -6.45 -1.23
N LEU A 111 1.08 -5.76 -0.39
CA LEU A 111 0.57 -4.41 -0.67
C LEU A 111 1.47 -3.40 0.05
N ALA A 112 2.00 -2.43 -0.68
CA ALA A 112 2.62 -1.24 -0.10
C ALA A 112 1.81 -0.03 -0.52
N ALA A 113 1.28 0.69 0.46
CA ALA A 113 0.27 1.70 0.22
C ALA A 113 0.64 3.01 0.92
N HIS A 114 0.58 4.12 0.19
CA HIS A 114 0.93 5.43 0.69
C HIS A 114 -0.32 6.25 1.02
N SER A 115 -0.29 6.98 2.14
CA SER A 115 -1.31 7.94 2.52
C SER A 115 -2.73 7.34 2.44
N ALA A 116 -3.69 8.00 1.79
CA ALA A 116 -5.05 7.50 1.59
C ALA A 116 -5.11 6.09 0.94
N GLY A 117 -4.13 5.72 0.12
CA GLY A 117 -4.04 4.40 -0.50
C GLY A 117 -3.98 3.27 0.53
N GLY A 118 -3.39 3.50 1.71
CA GLY A 118 -3.39 2.51 2.79
C GLY A 118 -4.76 2.29 3.43
N VAL A 119 -5.61 3.32 3.44
CA VAL A 119 -7.01 3.19 3.85
C VAL A 119 -7.79 2.42 2.78
N VAL A 120 -7.60 2.75 1.51
CA VAL A 120 -8.22 2.03 0.36
C VAL A 120 -7.84 0.55 0.39
N ALA A 121 -6.57 0.22 0.59
CA ALA A 121 -6.10 -1.17 0.71
C ALA A 121 -6.80 -1.92 1.85
N ARG A 122 -6.96 -1.29 3.02
CA ARG A 122 -7.71 -1.88 4.15
C ARG A 122 -9.17 -2.13 3.81
N ILE A 123 -9.84 -1.22 3.10
CA ILE A 123 -11.23 -1.41 2.65
C ILE A 123 -11.33 -2.68 1.80
N VAL A 124 -10.43 -2.86 0.82
CA VAL A 124 -10.42 -4.05 -0.05
C VAL A 124 -10.20 -5.33 0.75
N LEU A 125 -9.26 -5.32 1.69
CA LEU A 125 -8.98 -6.47 2.56
C LEU A 125 -10.17 -6.85 3.43
N VAL A 126 -10.84 -5.87 4.04
CA VAL A 126 -12.04 -6.08 4.85
C VAL A 126 -13.21 -6.63 4.04
N ARG A 127 -13.33 -6.22 2.77
CA ARG A 127 -14.37 -6.70 1.85
C ARG A 127 -14.07 -8.07 1.24
N GLY A 128 -12.94 -8.71 1.60
CA GLY A 128 -12.53 -10.00 1.06
C GLY A 128 -12.04 -9.96 -0.39
N GLY A 129 -11.65 -8.78 -0.88
CA GLY A 129 -11.45 -8.52 -2.32
C GLY A 129 -10.09 -8.93 -2.90
N ALA A 130 -9.13 -9.37 -2.10
CA ALA A 130 -7.75 -9.58 -2.58
C ALA A 130 -7.19 -10.97 -2.19
N PRO A 131 -7.37 -12.01 -3.04
CA PRO A 131 -6.80 -13.33 -2.78
C PRO A 131 -5.27 -13.29 -2.83
N GLY A 132 -4.62 -14.07 -1.97
CA GLY A 132 -3.15 -14.21 -1.95
C GLY A 132 -2.39 -13.08 -1.25
N VAL A 133 -3.05 -12.03 -0.77
CA VAL A 133 -2.38 -11.00 0.02
C VAL A 133 -1.94 -11.57 1.37
N ARG A 134 -0.65 -11.49 1.66
CA ARG A 134 -0.05 -11.92 2.93
C ARG A 134 0.46 -10.77 3.78
N THR A 135 0.55 -9.56 3.22
CA THR A 135 1.11 -8.40 3.90
C THR A 135 0.54 -7.10 3.40
N LEU A 136 0.24 -6.20 4.34
CA LEU A 136 -0.04 -4.79 4.08
C LEU A 136 0.98 -3.91 4.80
N ILE A 137 1.77 -3.18 4.03
CA ILE A 137 2.67 -2.11 4.47
C ILE A 137 1.99 -0.77 4.16
N THR A 138 1.86 0.09 5.16
CA THR A 138 1.29 1.44 4.99
C THR A 138 2.33 2.50 5.31
N ILE A 139 2.44 3.53 4.48
CA ILE A 139 3.36 4.65 4.65
C ILE A 139 2.53 5.91 4.83
N ALA A 140 2.61 6.53 6.00
CA ALA A 140 1.92 7.79 6.29
C ALA A 140 0.39 7.75 6.16
N SER A 141 -0.25 6.59 6.32
CA SER A 141 -1.69 6.44 6.05
C SER A 141 -2.59 6.91 7.20
N PRO A 142 -3.61 7.76 6.97
CA PRO A 142 -4.50 8.27 8.03
C PRO A 142 -5.57 7.26 8.45
N HIS A 143 -5.19 6.18 9.14
CA HIS A 143 -6.10 5.11 9.56
C HIS A 143 -7.19 5.54 10.55
N LEU A 144 -6.97 6.63 11.28
CA LEU A 144 -7.96 7.25 12.16
C LEU A 144 -8.47 8.58 11.62
N GLY A 145 -8.13 8.92 10.37
CA GLY A 145 -8.45 10.17 9.70
C GLY A 145 -7.45 11.29 10.00
N THR A 146 -7.67 12.45 9.39
CA THR A 146 -6.84 13.64 9.62
C THR A 146 -7.68 14.91 9.70
N MET A 147 -7.27 15.82 10.59
CA MET A 147 -7.88 17.16 10.66
C MET A 147 -7.60 17.99 9.40
N GLN A 148 -6.58 17.67 8.62
CA GLN A 148 -6.32 18.37 7.35
C GLN A 148 -7.42 18.12 6.31
N ALA A 149 -8.06 16.95 6.36
CA ALA A 149 -9.23 16.67 5.51
C ALA A 149 -10.41 17.56 5.91
N VAL A 150 -10.62 17.79 7.22
CA VAL A 150 -11.64 18.72 7.72
C VAL A 150 -11.33 20.16 7.28
N ALA A 151 -10.08 20.61 7.48
CA ALA A 151 -9.66 21.95 7.06
C ALA A 151 -9.82 22.17 5.54
N ALA A 152 -9.56 21.15 4.72
CA ALA A 152 -9.78 21.21 3.28
C ALA A 152 -11.27 21.33 2.93
N LEU A 153 -12.14 20.58 3.61
CA LEU A 153 -13.60 20.69 3.43
C LEU A 153 -14.11 22.08 3.83
N ASP A 154 -13.68 22.59 4.97
CA ASP A 154 -14.06 23.93 5.46
C ASP A 154 -13.64 25.03 4.49
N ALA A 155 -12.46 24.91 3.86
CA ALA A 155 -11.99 25.86 2.86
C ALA A 155 -12.83 25.91 1.57
N THR A 156 -13.72 24.93 1.35
CA THR A 156 -14.69 24.95 0.24
C THR A 156 -16.09 25.41 0.65
N ASP A 157 -16.36 25.57 1.95
CA ASP A 157 -17.58 26.21 2.44
C ASP A 157 -17.45 27.73 2.27
N SER A 158 -18.48 28.37 1.71
CA SER A 158 -18.43 29.74 1.19
C SER A 158 -18.58 30.82 2.28
N SER A 159 -18.36 30.48 3.56
CA SER A 159 -18.81 31.25 4.72
C SER A 159 -17.70 31.76 5.66
N GLY A 160 -16.42 31.59 5.34
CA GLY A 160 -15.29 31.99 6.21
C GLY A 160 -14.20 32.84 5.53
N PRO A 161 -13.43 33.67 6.28
CA PRO A 161 -12.32 34.45 5.73
C PRO A 161 -11.06 33.57 5.62
N PHE A 162 -10.76 33.04 4.43
CA PHE A 162 -9.68 32.06 4.25
C PHE A 162 -8.37 32.66 3.73
N GLY A 163 -7.26 32.27 4.37
CA GLY A 163 -5.90 32.72 4.03
C GLY A 163 -4.76 31.71 4.22
N PHE A 164 -4.99 30.43 4.52
CA PHE A 164 -3.91 29.54 4.99
C PHE A 164 -3.61 28.26 4.20
N ILE A 165 -4.21 28.04 3.03
CA ILE A 165 -3.88 26.89 2.16
C ILE A 165 -3.22 27.40 0.87
N LYS A 166 -2.15 28.19 0.98
CA LYS A 166 -1.36 28.62 -0.19
C LYS A 166 -0.19 27.68 -0.48
N ASP A 167 0.29 26.93 0.51
CA ASP A 167 1.54 26.17 0.38
C ASP A 167 1.34 24.76 -0.20
N PHE A 168 0.10 24.22 -0.21
CA PHE A 168 -0.18 22.88 -0.75
C PHE A 168 -0.87 22.90 -2.13
N PHE A 169 -1.68 23.92 -2.42
CA PHE A 169 -2.53 23.94 -3.61
C PHE A 169 -2.45 25.31 -4.29
N GLY A 170 -1.46 25.51 -5.16
CA GLY A 170 -1.45 26.68 -6.04
C GLY A 170 -2.76 26.77 -6.84
N GLY A 171 -3.28 28.00 -7.05
CA GLY A 171 -4.24 28.44 -8.08
C GLY A 171 -5.58 27.71 -8.31
N SER A 172 -5.60 26.38 -8.43
CA SER A 172 -6.74 25.52 -8.80
C SER A 172 -7.45 24.85 -7.61
N LEU A 173 -7.05 25.20 -6.38
CA LEU A 173 -7.48 24.60 -5.10
C LEU A 173 -8.99 24.35 -5.01
N TYR A 174 -9.82 25.33 -5.38
CA TYR A 174 -11.28 25.22 -5.23
C TYR A 174 -11.87 24.08 -6.08
N HIS A 175 -11.45 23.93 -7.33
CA HIS A 175 -11.99 22.90 -8.23
C HIS A 175 -11.54 21.51 -7.84
N THR A 176 -10.28 21.35 -7.44
CA THR A 176 -9.75 20.06 -6.97
C THR A 176 -10.41 19.61 -5.68
N VAL A 177 -10.55 20.50 -4.69
CA VAL A 177 -11.20 20.13 -3.43
C VAL A 177 -12.70 19.87 -3.63
N LYS A 178 -13.37 20.65 -4.48
CA LYS A 178 -14.77 20.41 -4.84
C LYS A 178 -14.97 19.08 -5.55
N SER A 179 -14.09 18.72 -6.49
CA SER A 179 -14.16 17.43 -7.17
C SER A 179 -13.80 16.25 -6.27
N SER A 180 -13.07 16.51 -5.18
CA SER A 180 -12.63 15.51 -4.22
C SER A 180 -13.37 15.50 -2.88
N TRP A 181 -14.49 16.20 -2.77
CA TRP A 181 -15.22 16.37 -1.51
C TRP A 181 -15.52 15.02 -0.82
N GLY A 182 -15.93 14.01 -1.60
CA GLY A 182 -16.20 12.68 -1.07
C GLY A 182 -14.95 11.97 -0.53
N ALA A 183 -13.81 12.07 -1.21
CA ALA A 183 -12.55 11.52 -0.73
C ALA A 183 -12.10 12.16 0.59
N LEU A 184 -12.25 13.49 0.68
CA LEU A 184 -11.88 14.23 1.89
C LEU A 184 -12.83 13.91 3.05
N LEU A 185 -14.13 13.80 2.81
CA LEU A 185 -15.10 13.36 3.81
C LEU A 185 -14.73 11.98 4.37
N ASP A 186 -14.39 11.04 3.50
CA ASP A 186 -13.99 9.69 3.86
C ASP A 186 -12.69 9.62 4.68
N LEU A 187 -11.85 10.67 4.61
CA LEU A 187 -10.58 10.79 5.35
C LEU A 187 -10.70 11.63 6.64
N THR A 188 -11.89 12.11 6.98
CA THR A 188 -12.14 12.83 8.25
C THR A 188 -12.01 11.88 9.46
N PRO A 189 -11.69 12.41 10.67
CA PRO A 189 -11.55 11.57 11.86
C PRO A 189 -12.73 10.62 12.10
N ALA A 190 -12.44 9.40 12.54
CA ALA A 190 -13.45 8.37 12.72
C ALA A 190 -14.55 8.80 13.72
N ALA A 191 -15.80 8.89 13.25
CA ALA A 191 -16.97 9.26 14.04
C ALA A 191 -18.20 8.41 13.63
N PRO A 192 -19.15 8.12 14.53
CA PRO A 192 -20.33 7.33 14.19
C PRO A 192 -21.01 7.83 12.90
N GLY A 193 -21.22 6.93 11.95
CA GLY A 193 -21.84 7.24 10.66
C GLY A 193 -20.87 7.53 9.51
N ASN A 194 -19.55 7.57 9.73
CA ASN A 194 -18.57 7.73 8.65
C ASN A 194 -17.79 6.44 8.30
N LEU A 195 -17.10 6.48 7.16
CA LEU A 195 -16.39 5.34 6.59
C LEU A 195 -15.32 4.79 7.54
N LEU A 196 -14.45 5.65 8.08
CA LEU A 196 -13.37 5.23 8.96
C LEU A 196 -13.87 4.64 10.28
N PHE A 197 -14.99 5.14 10.81
CA PHE A 197 -15.63 4.54 11.98
C PHE A 197 -16.13 3.13 11.70
N TRP A 198 -16.75 2.90 10.54
CA TRP A 198 -17.15 1.56 10.11
C TRP A 198 -15.92 0.67 9.92
N LEU A 199 -14.94 1.10 9.12
CA LEU A 199 -13.76 0.32 8.73
C LEU A 199 -12.96 -0.12 9.95
N ASN A 200 -12.74 0.77 10.92
CA ASN A 200 -11.93 0.50 12.11
C ASN A 200 -12.53 -0.52 13.09
N ARG A 201 -13.78 -0.95 12.85
CA ARG A 201 -14.50 -1.98 13.63
C ARG A 201 -14.67 -3.29 12.88
N GLN A 202 -14.34 -3.35 11.59
CA GLN A 202 -14.51 -4.57 10.83
C GLN A 202 -13.41 -5.59 11.16
N PRO A 203 -13.72 -6.90 11.12
CA PRO A 203 -12.69 -7.94 11.14
C PRO A 203 -11.71 -7.72 9.98
N HIS A 204 -10.42 -7.70 10.29
CA HIS A 204 -9.36 -7.63 9.29
C HIS A 204 -8.74 -9.02 9.12
N PRO A 205 -8.37 -9.43 7.88
CA PRO A 205 -7.80 -10.75 7.63
C PRO A 205 -6.53 -11.00 8.43
N ASP A 206 -6.19 -12.27 8.61
CA ASP A 206 -5.00 -12.65 9.36
C ASP A 206 -3.75 -12.67 8.49
N ILE A 207 -3.15 -11.49 8.34
CA ILE A 207 -1.97 -11.21 7.53
C ILE A 207 -1.00 -10.35 8.32
N ARG A 208 0.24 -10.19 7.81
CA ARG A 208 1.21 -9.27 8.39
C ARG A 208 0.80 -7.82 8.11
N TYR A 209 0.81 -6.98 9.14
CA TYR A 209 0.56 -5.55 9.03
C TYR A 209 1.80 -4.76 9.45
N VAL A 210 2.18 -3.76 8.66
CA VAL A 210 3.28 -2.83 8.98
C VAL A 210 2.81 -1.40 8.82
N SER A 211 2.95 -0.60 9.87
CA SER A 211 2.78 0.86 9.84
C SER A 211 4.14 1.52 9.78
N VAL A 212 4.41 2.22 8.68
CA VAL A 212 5.53 3.15 8.58
C VAL A 212 5.04 4.53 8.98
N LEU A 213 5.47 4.96 10.16
CA LEU A 213 5.11 6.24 10.76
C LEU A 213 6.11 7.30 10.31
N ARG A 214 5.62 8.31 9.60
CA ARG A 214 6.32 9.58 9.38
C ARG A 214 6.19 10.41 10.64
N THR A 215 7.33 10.68 11.26
CA THR A 215 7.38 11.33 12.57
C THR A 215 7.58 12.84 12.49
N GLY A 216 8.00 13.35 11.32
CA GLY A 216 8.36 14.75 11.13
C GLY A 216 9.47 15.22 12.08
N PRO A 217 9.79 16.53 12.10
CA PRO A 217 10.87 17.07 12.93
C PRO A 217 10.60 16.98 14.44
N VAL A 218 9.32 16.93 14.84
CA VAL A 218 8.89 17.02 16.25
C VAL A 218 8.37 15.69 16.81
N GLY A 219 8.40 14.61 16.03
CA GLY A 219 8.01 13.27 16.49
C GLY A 219 6.50 13.01 16.55
N LEU A 220 5.65 13.98 16.17
CA LEU A 220 4.19 13.91 16.35
C LEU A 220 3.43 13.45 15.11
N GLY A 221 4.11 13.26 13.98
CA GLY A 221 3.49 13.01 12.68
C GLY A 221 4.15 13.81 11.58
N ASP A 222 3.71 13.59 10.35
CA ASP A 222 4.03 14.48 9.23
C ASP A 222 3.07 15.68 9.19
N GLU A 223 3.26 16.55 8.19
CA GLU A 223 2.47 17.77 7.98
C GLU A 223 0.99 17.52 7.66
N LEU A 224 0.63 16.29 7.24
CA LEU A 224 -0.73 15.91 6.86
C LEU A 224 -1.42 14.98 7.84
N VAL A 225 -0.68 14.04 8.45
CA VAL A 225 -1.24 12.94 9.22
C VAL A 225 -0.47 12.80 10.53
N PRO A 226 -1.15 12.91 11.69
CA PRO A 226 -0.49 12.74 12.97
C PRO A 226 -0.08 11.27 13.16
N ALA A 227 1.05 11.02 13.84
CA ALA A 227 1.63 9.69 14.00
C ALA A 227 0.66 8.68 14.62
N PHE A 228 -0.19 9.11 15.57
CA PHE A 228 -1.21 8.23 16.17
C PHE A 228 -2.23 7.73 15.14
N SER A 229 -2.54 8.54 14.11
CA SER A 229 -3.45 8.14 13.03
C SER A 229 -2.77 7.22 12.01
N GLN A 230 -1.44 7.25 11.92
CA GLN A 230 -0.64 6.38 11.06
C GLN A 230 -0.45 4.96 11.60
N ASP A 231 -0.51 4.81 12.92
CA ASP A 231 -0.30 3.53 13.60
C ASP A 231 -1.57 2.67 13.57
N MET A 232 -1.54 1.56 12.82
CA MET A 232 -2.64 0.60 12.78
C MET A 232 -2.91 -0.04 14.14
N ASN A 233 -1.98 0.01 15.11
CA ASN A 233 -2.27 -0.46 16.47
C ASN A 233 -3.27 0.41 17.23
N ASN A 234 -3.49 1.65 16.79
CA ASN A 234 -4.53 2.52 17.34
C ASN A 234 -5.92 2.23 16.73
N VAL A 235 -5.99 1.43 15.66
CA VAL A 235 -7.24 0.89 15.14
C VAL A 235 -7.69 -0.28 16.03
N PRO A 236 -8.92 -0.26 16.60
CA PRO A 236 -9.38 -1.31 17.51
C PRO A 236 -9.25 -2.73 16.97
N ALA A 237 -9.61 -2.96 15.70
CA ALA A 237 -9.55 -4.28 15.07
C ALA A 237 -8.13 -4.79 14.72
N LEU A 238 -7.11 -3.92 14.78
CA LEU A 238 -5.72 -4.21 14.43
C LEU A 238 -4.75 -4.00 15.61
N ARG A 239 -5.27 -3.69 16.80
CA ARG A 239 -4.46 -3.45 17.99
C ARG A 239 -3.57 -4.64 18.32
N GLY A 240 -2.26 -4.41 18.39
CA GLY A 240 -1.25 -5.43 18.66
C GLY A 240 -0.93 -6.34 17.47
N ARG A 241 -1.50 -6.07 16.29
CA ARG A 241 -1.30 -6.86 15.07
C ARG A 241 -0.41 -6.18 14.05
N SER A 242 -0.05 -4.91 14.25
CA SER A 242 0.80 -4.15 13.34
C SER A 242 2.20 -3.95 13.89
N GLU A 243 3.21 -4.27 13.10
CA GLU A 243 4.57 -3.81 13.30
C GLU A 243 4.65 -2.30 13.08
N ARG A 244 5.62 -1.64 13.73
CA ARG A 244 5.82 -0.20 13.67
C ARG A 244 7.24 0.09 13.23
N VAL A 245 7.37 0.89 12.17
CA VAL A 245 8.63 1.41 11.68
C VAL A 245 8.54 2.91 11.63
N THR A 246 9.48 3.63 12.26
CA THR A 246 9.50 5.08 12.21
C THR A 246 10.46 5.57 11.13
N ALA A 247 10.05 6.58 10.37
CA ALA A 247 10.88 7.29 9.43
C ALA A 247 10.83 8.79 9.72
N ALA A 248 11.99 9.42 9.85
CA ALA A 248 12.13 10.87 10.05
C ALA A 248 12.06 11.57 8.68
N ALA A 249 10.85 11.68 8.14
CA ALA A 249 10.57 12.30 6.85
C ALA A 249 9.19 12.96 6.86
N GLY A 250 8.93 13.84 5.87
CA GLY A 250 7.61 14.42 5.62
C GLY A 250 6.65 13.44 4.96
N HIS A 251 5.49 13.91 4.54
CA HIS A 251 4.42 13.06 4.03
C HIS A 251 4.74 12.41 2.68
N ALA A 252 5.47 13.12 1.82
CA ALA A 252 5.80 12.65 0.48
C ALA A 252 6.60 11.33 0.49
N LEU A 253 6.45 10.56 -0.60
CA LEU A 253 7.33 9.43 -0.89
C LEU A 253 8.74 9.93 -1.24
N LEU A 254 9.74 9.16 -0.84
CA LEU A 254 11.16 9.43 -1.03
C LEU A 254 11.88 8.15 -1.47
N PRO A 255 13.07 8.23 -2.08
CA PRO A 255 13.83 7.03 -2.47
C PRO A 255 14.08 6.08 -1.29
N GLY A 256 14.29 6.62 -0.08
CA GLY A 256 14.47 5.84 1.14
C GLY A 256 13.28 4.95 1.52
N ASP A 257 12.08 5.23 0.99
CA ASP A 257 10.94 4.31 1.16
C ASP A 257 11.15 3.02 0.37
N GLY A 258 11.81 3.08 -0.79
CA GLY A 258 12.21 1.89 -1.53
C GLY A 258 13.17 1.01 -0.73
N GLU A 259 14.17 1.61 -0.09
CA GLU A 259 15.14 0.88 0.76
C GLU A 259 14.42 0.20 1.94
N MET A 260 13.50 0.94 2.58
CA MET A 260 12.69 0.43 3.67
C MET A 260 11.78 -0.72 3.24
N LEU A 261 11.12 -0.62 2.07
CA LEU A 261 10.30 -1.69 1.52
C LEU A 261 11.14 -2.94 1.26
N VAL A 262 12.31 -2.80 0.62
CA VAL A 262 13.23 -3.92 0.38
C VAL A 262 13.58 -4.61 1.69
N ARG A 263 14.00 -3.85 2.71
CA ARG A 263 14.32 -4.40 4.03
C ARG A 263 13.15 -5.20 4.64
N LEU A 264 11.95 -4.61 4.66
CA LEU A 264 10.76 -5.23 5.24
C LEU A 264 10.37 -6.53 4.53
N MET A 265 10.54 -6.59 3.20
CA MET A 265 10.27 -7.78 2.40
C MET A 265 11.34 -8.86 2.60
N THR A 266 12.61 -8.49 2.76
CA THR A 266 13.70 -9.44 3.07
C THR A 266 13.50 -10.09 4.43
N GLU A 267 13.22 -9.31 5.48
CA GLU A 267 12.93 -9.81 6.84
C GLU A 267 11.75 -10.80 6.85
N GLN A 268 10.79 -10.60 5.94
CA GLN A 268 9.67 -11.51 5.75
C GLN A 268 10.07 -12.86 5.17
N GLY A 269 10.93 -12.83 4.15
CA GLY A 269 11.47 -14.03 3.51
C GLY A 269 12.25 -14.89 4.51
N GLU A 270 13.04 -14.25 5.37
CA GLU A 270 13.80 -14.91 6.43
C GLU A 270 12.88 -15.54 7.49
N SER A 271 11.85 -14.83 7.92
CA SER A 271 10.87 -15.33 8.89
C SER A 271 10.08 -16.53 8.36
N ALA A 272 9.74 -16.54 7.08
CA ALA A 272 9.05 -17.66 6.42
C ALA A 272 9.96 -18.90 6.24
N ALA A 273 11.26 -18.70 6.04
CA ALA A 273 12.23 -19.79 5.91
C ALA A 273 12.64 -20.42 7.26
N GLY A 274 12.62 -19.63 8.35
CA GLY A 274 12.98 -20.09 9.70
C GLY A 274 11.93 -20.96 10.40
N GLY A 275 10.66 -20.89 9.97
CA GLY A 275 9.54 -21.67 10.54
C GLY A 275 9.41 -23.11 10.01
N ALA A 276 10.33 -23.55 9.13
CA ALA A 276 10.35 -24.90 8.55
C ALA A 276 11.44 -25.80 9.17
N LYS A 277 11.71 -25.65 10.47
CA LYS A 277 12.62 -26.52 11.23
C LYS A 277 11.88 -27.37 12.24
#